data_AF-A0A828T7F9-F1
#
_entry.id   AF-A0A828T7F9-F1
#
_cell.length_a   1.000
_cell.length_b   1.000
_cell.length_c   1.000
_cell.angle_alpha   90.00
_cell.angle_beta   90.00
_cell.angle_gamma   90.00
#
_symmetry.space_group_name_H-M   'P 1'
#
loop_
_entity.id
_entity.type
_entity.pdbx_description
1 polymer ?
#
loop_
_entity_poly.entity_id
_entity_poly.type
_entity_poly.pdbx_seq_one_letter_code
_entity_poly.pdbx_strand_id
1 'polypeptide(L)' 'MIYIGIDVAKDKHDCFITNSEGEVLFNAFTIPNNADGFHDLFQKISSLTNDFLM' A
#
# COMPACT_ATOMS: atom_id res chain seq x y z
N MET A 1 -10.10 9.17 -3.18
CA MET A 1 -9.27 8.31 -4.06
C MET A 1 -8.06 7.86 -3.26
N ILE A 2 -7.66 6.59 -3.37
CA ILE A 2 -6.45 6.08 -2.71
C ILE A 2 -5.31 6.12 -3.73
N TYR A 3 -4.14 6.60 -3.30
CA TYR A 3 -2.89 6.60 -4.07
C TYR A 3 -1.85 5.76 -3.35
N ILE A 4 -1.13 4.94 -4.11
CA ILE A 4 -0.09 4.06 -3.60
C ILE A 4 1.20 4.42 -4.32
N GLY A 5 2.18 4.93 -3.56
CA GLY A 5 3.54 5.11 -4.04
C GLY A 5 4.33 3.83 -3.83
N ILE A 6 5.06 3.38 -4.84
CA ILE A 6 5.92 2.19 -4.79
C ILE A 6 7.29 2.56 -5.33
N ASP A 7 8.30 2.54 -4.47
CA ASP A 7 9.72 2.61 -4.84
C ASP A 7 10.24 1.17 -5.02
N VAL A 8 10.59 0.85 -6.27
CA VAL A 8 10.81 -0.52 -6.73
C VAL A 8 12.30 -0.86 -6.69
N ALA A 9 12.67 -1.91 -5.96
CA ALA A 9 14.01 -2.49 -5.99
C ALA A 9 13.98 -3.99 -6.29
N LYS A 10 15.16 -4.58 -6.51
CA LYS A 10 15.30 -5.98 -6.95
C LYS A 10 14.65 -6.97 -5.98
N ASP A 11 14.89 -6.81 -4.69
CA ASP A 11 14.54 -7.79 -3.66
C ASP A 11 13.40 -7.31 -2.74
N LYS A 12 13.09 -6.01 -2.77
CA LYS A 12 12.05 -5.38 -1.93
C LYS A 12 11.47 -4.14 -2.61
N HIS A 13 10.27 -3.76 -2.21
CA HIS A 13 9.63 -2.50 -2.59
C HIS A 13 9.28 -1.70 -1.35
N ASP A 14 9.53 -0.40 -1.38
CA ASP A 14 9.13 0.51 -0.30
C ASP A 14 7.85 1.23 -0.74
N CYS A 15 6.80 1.09 0.05
CA CYS A 15 5.43 1.50 -0.26
C CYS A 15 4.94 2.59 0.68
N PHE A 16 4.05 3.44 0.20
CA PHE A 16 3.38 4.49 0.95
C PHE A 16 1.95 4.66 0.43
N ILE A 17 0.97 4.87 1.32
CA ILE A 17 -0.43 4.99 0.91
C ILE A 17 -1.04 6.29 1.46
N THR A 18 -1.64 7.08 0.58
CA THR A 18 -2.27 8.38 0.89
C THR A 18 -3.59 8.56 0.15
N ASN A 19 -4.39 9.57 0.53
CA ASN A 19 -5.60 9.96 -0.19
C ASN A 19 -5.42 11.28 -0.96
N SER A 20 -6.48 11.73 -1.63
CA SER A 20 -6.50 12.99 -2.39
C SER A 20 -6.32 14.26 -1.55
N GLU A 21 -6.44 14.16 -0.23
CA GLU A 21 -6.29 15.28 0.71
C GLU A 21 -4.88 15.32 1.32
N GLY A 22 -4.01 14.36 0.95
CA GLY A 22 -2.66 14.23 1.48
C GLY A 22 -2.60 13.56 2.85
N GLU A 23 -3.69 12.97 3.34
CA GLU A 23 -3.69 12.20 4.58
C GLU A 23 -2.92 10.89 4.39
N VAL A 24 -2.11 10.54 5.38
CA VAL A 24 -1.34 9.29 5.39
C VAL A 24 -2.25 8.16 5.86
N LEU A 25 -2.64 7.26 4.94
CA LEU A 25 -3.45 6.08 5.27
C LEU A 25 -2.56 4.94 5.80
N PHE A 26 -1.35 4.82 5.28
CA PHE A 26 -0.28 4.00 5.84
C PHE A 26 1.07 4.71 5.73
N ASN A 27 1.80 4.78 6.86
CA ASN A 27 3.21 5.19 6.87
C ASN A 27 4.05 4.30 5.96
N ALA A 28 5.24 4.77 5.57
CA ALA A 28 6.14 4.00 4.72
C ALA A 28 6.40 2.59 5.27
N PHE A 29 6.28 1.57 4.41
CA PHE A 29 6.50 0.17 4.75
C PHE A 29 7.19 -0.58 3.61
N THR A 30 7.93 -1.64 3.94
CA THR A 30 8.65 -2.46 2.96
C THR A 30 7.92 -3.77 2.74
N ILE A 31 7.82 -4.21 1.48
CA ILE A 31 7.40 -5.57 1.12
C ILE A 31 8.54 -6.29 0.38
N PRO A 32 8.72 -7.61 0.53
CA PRO A 32 9.63 -8.38 -0.31
C PRO A 32 9.10 -8.46 -1.75
N ASN A 33 10.01 -8.59 -2.73
CA ASN A 33 9.63 -8.79 -4.14
C ASN A 33 9.25 -10.27 -4.41
N ASN A 34 8.16 -10.72 -3.79
CA ASN A 34 7.61 -12.06 -3.95
C ASN A 34 6.09 -12.07 -3.72
N ALA A 35 5.45 -13.23 -3.92
CA ALA A 35 4.00 -13.37 -3.79
C ALA A 35 3.47 -12.96 -2.41
N ASP A 36 4.19 -13.29 -1.33
CA ASP A 36 3.79 -12.94 0.04
C ASP A 36 3.80 -11.42 0.26
N GLY A 37 4.83 -10.73 -0.23
CA GLY A 37 4.91 -9.28 -0.14
C GLY A 37 3.80 -8.56 -0.91
N PHE A 38 3.45 -9.06 -2.09
CA PHE A 38 2.31 -8.52 -2.84
C PHE A 38 0.95 -8.90 -2.21
N HIS A 39 0.85 -10.05 -1.54
CA HIS A 39 -0.32 -10.41 -0.74
C HIS A 39 -0.50 -9.45 0.44
N ASP A 40 0.57 -9.12 1.16
CA ASP A 40 0.55 -8.17 2.26
C ASP A 40 0.10 -6.77 1.78
N LEU A 41 0.62 -6.30 0.63
CA LEU A 41 0.18 -5.05 0.02
C LEU A 41 -1.32 -5.10 -0.32
N PHE A 42 -1.79 -6.19 -0.92
CA PHE A 42 -3.21 -6.38 -1.24
C PHE A 42 -4.09 -6.31 0.01
N GLN A 43 -3.74 -7.02 1.09
CA GLN A 43 -4.49 -6.99 2.35
C GLN A 43 -4.57 -5.58 2.95
N LYS A 44 -3.47 -4.81 2.90
CA LYS A 44 -3.46 -3.41 3.34
C LYS A 44 -4.41 -2.55 2.51
N ILE A 45 -4.40 -2.68 1.19
CA ILE A 45 -5.31 -1.94 0.31
C ILE A 45 -6.76 -2.35 0.59
N SER A 46 -7.05 -3.65 0.69
CA SER A 46 -8.39 -4.16 0.98
C SER A 46 -8.92 -3.69 2.33
N SER A 47 -8.06 -3.54 3.35
CA SER A 47 -8.46 -3.01 4.66
C SER A 47 -9.01 -1.58 4.59
N LEU A 48 -8.55 -0.78 3.61
CA LEU A 48 -9.06 0.58 3.38
C LEU A 48 -10.38 0.57 2.60
N THR A 49 -10.63 -0.45 1.78
CA THR A 49 -11.83 -0.48 0.92
C THR A 49 -13.13 -0.73 1.67
N ASN A 50 -13.08 -1.31 2.88
CA ASN A 50 -14.28 -1.48 3.71
C ASN A 50 -14.88 -0.13 4.14
N ASP A 51 -14.05 0.91 4.28
CA ASP A 51 -14.50 2.26 4.64
C ASP A 51 -14.99 3.08 3.42
N PHE A 52 -14.69 2.63 2.19
CA PHE A 52 -15.08 3.30 0.93
C PHE A 52 -16.21 2.60 0.17
N LEU A 53 -16.70 1.45 0.67
CA LEU A 53 -17.82 0.68 0.09
C LEU A 53 -19.18 0.94 0.79
N MET A 54 -19.27 1.95 1.67
CA MET A 54 -20.54 2.48 2.18
C MET A 54 -21.06 3.65 1.35
#